data_AF-A0AA45C6Z6-F1
#
_entry.id   AF-A0AA45C6Z6-F1
#
_cell.length_a   1.000
_cell.length_b   1.000
_cell.length_c   1.000
_cell.angle_alpha   90.00
_cell.angle_beta   90.00
_cell.angle_gamma   90.00
#
_symmetry.space_group_name_H-M   'P 1'
#
loop_
_entity.id
_entity.type
_entity.pdbx_description
1 polymer ?
#
loop_
_entity_poly.entity_id
_entity_poly.type
_entity_poly.pdbx_seq_one_letter_code
_entity_poly.pdbx_strand_id
1 'polypeptide(L)'
;MKSIEKAIYEIHKYGFFAQNLRDYLSKNFCNKDLKMYIQIKNIYDVYEFENTILKINQNISKIKNKNIYYMLLGLKMMSLFSIKDLDYIVYYKILKKSQKKMPPMSRDILKGMFLYIESRNGGLKQSKFWGSFSSDDYLYINFLFGKADGYTNISKRKKILSEVAVKAKKIPNPSLINASLNNLLTLEKSDKLKCIISKINLYYASYYFSTNRKIINAYQQYIYTLKENDSFIYYMELYIFSLMIKNEKDEFQQNLINTDTKETIKKLEIDKSSYSITNEDIIEIKKYIKKNNLSKTAKNLGLSRRTLYKILNGETKRIKSQTIYKIMEEDETYFKNQIEQERFKIILDENIEEILFNAKKIKKETIIINILSTMMTLEDPNLNRLKRLIKAIKNTDIKKLKISDKIILLQATEEFESPFVKARKDLVKKAFEKIDNKTIYKIYEYYTQDINLQERKILSQIIFGITRFKDTNYEMKNLYPLPKNKHFKNKDVNKALWNIFPEKKREKAFKIYINLIKKIK
;
A
#
# COMPACT_ATOMS: atom_id res chain seq x y z
N MET A 1 5.22 -21.41 23.04
CA MET A 1 6.59 -20.88 23.03
C MET A 1 7.19 -21.09 24.40
N LYS A 2 8.30 -21.82 24.53
CA LYS A 2 8.91 -22.17 25.84
C LYS A 2 10.17 -21.34 26.20
N SER A 3 10.78 -20.60 25.26
CA SER A 3 11.96 -19.76 25.54
C SER A 3 11.75 -18.27 25.24
N ILE A 4 12.32 -17.41 26.08
CA ILE A 4 12.31 -15.94 25.95
C ILE A 4 13.09 -15.52 24.71
N GLU A 5 14.19 -16.21 24.42
CA GLU A 5 15.05 -16.01 23.26
C GLU A 5 14.28 -16.21 21.96
N LYS A 6 13.52 -17.31 21.83
CA LYS A 6 12.69 -17.57 20.64
C LYS A 6 11.63 -16.47 20.49
N ALA A 7 11.04 -16.01 21.58
CA ALA A 7 10.05 -14.92 21.54
C ALA A 7 10.62 -13.60 21.04
N ILE A 8 11.78 -13.20 21.56
CA ILE A 8 12.46 -11.98 21.16
C ILE A 8 12.91 -12.06 19.70
N TYR A 9 13.55 -13.18 19.33
CA TYR A 9 14.03 -13.38 17.97
C TYR A 9 12.87 -13.31 16.97
N GLU A 10 11.73 -13.93 17.24
CA GLU A 10 10.52 -13.80 16.41
C GLU A 10 10.00 -12.35 16.38
N ILE A 11 9.99 -11.62 17.51
CA ILE A 11 9.60 -10.19 17.49
C ILE A 11 10.45 -9.38 16.51
N HIS A 12 11.76 -9.59 16.51
CA HIS A 12 12.68 -8.90 15.61
C HIS A 12 12.53 -9.37 14.16
N LYS A 13 12.52 -10.69 13.95
CA LYS A 13 12.44 -11.32 12.63
C LYS A 13 11.21 -10.88 11.84
N TYR A 14 10.08 -10.64 12.51
CA TYR A 14 8.83 -10.19 11.88
C TYR A 14 8.67 -8.66 11.87
N GLY A 15 9.50 -7.93 12.64
CA GLY A 15 9.49 -6.48 12.70
C GLY A 15 8.10 -5.90 12.97
N PHE A 16 7.61 -5.06 12.06
CA PHE A 16 6.28 -4.46 12.15
C PHE A 16 5.13 -5.48 12.28
N PHE A 17 5.27 -6.66 11.68
CA PHE A 17 4.22 -7.68 11.70
C PHE A 17 4.16 -8.44 13.03
N ALA A 18 5.11 -8.21 13.95
CA ALA A 18 5.12 -8.82 15.27
C ALA A 18 4.15 -8.19 16.27
N GLN A 19 3.39 -7.13 15.94
CA GLN A 19 2.53 -6.43 16.91
C GLN A 19 1.56 -7.38 17.63
N ASN A 20 0.84 -8.22 16.89
CA ASN A 20 -0.10 -9.17 17.48
C ASN A 20 0.60 -10.24 18.33
N LEU A 21 1.80 -10.67 17.94
CA LEU A 21 2.65 -11.54 18.76
C LEU A 21 2.99 -10.86 20.09
N ARG A 22 3.43 -9.60 20.05
CA ARG A 22 3.77 -8.81 21.23
C ARG A 22 2.60 -8.67 22.19
N ASP A 23 1.42 -8.32 21.67
CA ASP A 23 0.21 -8.16 22.48
C ASP A 23 -0.16 -9.47 23.19
N TYR A 24 -0.07 -10.59 22.46
CA TYR A 24 -0.30 -11.91 23.05
C TYR A 24 0.71 -12.29 24.12
N LEU A 25 2.01 -12.10 23.85
CA LEU A 25 3.09 -12.40 24.80
C LEU A 25 2.97 -11.53 26.06
N SER A 26 2.64 -10.24 25.91
CA SER A 26 2.44 -9.32 27.03
C SER A 26 1.34 -9.80 27.99
N LYS A 27 0.24 -10.34 27.45
CA LYS A 27 -0.87 -10.87 28.25
C LYS A 27 -0.57 -12.25 28.85
N ASN A 28 -0.11 -13.19 28.02
CA ASN A 28 -0.13 -14.62 28.34
C ASN A 28 1.22 -15.20 28.78
N PHE A 29 2.32 -14.46 28.66
CA PHE A 29 3.64 -14.96 29.02
C PHE A 29 4.04 -14.49 30.42
N CYS A 30 4.30 -15.41 31.37
CA CYS A 30 4.49 -15.05 32.79
C CYS A 30 5.83 -14.33 33.11
N ASN A 31 6.76 -14.21 32.15
CA ASN A 31 8.07 -13.60 32.41
C ASN A 31 7.99 -12.06 32.46
N LYS A 32 8.35 -11.48 33.62
CA LYS A 32 8.31 -10.03 33.87
C LYS A 32 9.23 -9.22 32.96
N ASP A 33 10.45 -9.70 32.71
CA ASP A 33 11.42 -9.00 31.86
C ASP A 33 10.92 -8.90 30.41
N LEU A 34 10.35 -9.97 29.86
CA LEU A 34 9.81 -9.97 28.50
C LEU A 34 8.61 -9.02 28.37
N LYS A 35 7.71 -9.01 29.36
CA LYS A 35 6.59 -8.05 29.39
C LYS A 35 7.10 -6.61 29.39
N MET A 36 8.08 -6.30 30.24
CA MET A 36 8.69 -4.98 30.31
C MET A 36 9.34 -4.58 28.99
N TYR A 37 10.10 -5.49 28.37
CA TYR A 37 10.72 -5.28 27.07
C TYR A 37 9.69 -4.97 25.98
N ILE A 38 8.59 -5.73 25.93
CA ILE A 38 7.52 -5.51 24.96
C ILE A 38 6.85 -4.14 25.18
N GLN A 39 6.58 -3.76 26.42
CA GLN A 39 6.00 -2.45 26.74
C GLN A 39 6.90 -1.30 26.25
N ILE A 40 8.19 -1.35 26.59
CA ILE A 40 9.17 -0.34 26.17
C ILE A 40 9.30 -0.33 24.64
N LYS A 41 9.35 -1.50 24.00
CA LYS A 41 9.45 -1.58 22.54
C LYS A 41 8.21 -1.02 21.83
N ASN A 42 7.01 -1.18 22.40
CA ASN A 42 5.79 -0.59 21.83
C ASN A 42 5.84 0.95 21.87
N ILE A 43 6.38 1.54 22.95
CA ILE A 43 6.62 2.99 23.06
C ILE A 43 7.66 3.45 22.03
N TYR A 44 8.76 2.71 21.90
CA TYR A 44 9.80 3.00 20.92
C TYR A 44 9.29 2.97 19.46
N ASP A 45 8.48 1.97 19.12
CA ASP A 45 7.98 1.76 17.76
C ASP A 45 6.97 2.84 17.30
N VAL A 46 6.42 3.63 18.23
CA VAL A 46 5.59 4.81 17.94
C VAL A 46 6.38 6.13 18.02
N TYR A 47 7.71 6.06 18.08
CA TYR A 47 8.63 7.21 18.08
C TYR A 47 8.57 8.10 19.33
N GLU A 48 8.04 7.60 20.45
CA GLU A 48 8.09 8.28 21.76
C GLU A 48 9.45 8.04 22.44
N PHE A 49 10.51 8.62 21.89
CA PHE A 49 11.89 8.33 22.30
C PHE A 49 12.22 8.78 23.73
N GLU A 50 11.75 9.94 24.15
CA GLU A 50 11.97 10.44 25.53
C GLU A 50 11.29 9.53 26.56
N ASN A 51 10.03 9.16 26.34
CA ASN A 51 9.29 8.22 27.18
C ASN A 51 9.96 6.85 27.20
N THR A 52 10.48 6.39 26.05
CA THR A 52 11.28 5.16 25.96
C THR A 52 12.50 5.22 26.89
N ILE A 53 13.26 6.32 26.85
CA ILE A 53 14.44 6.52 27.70
C ILE A 53 14.04 6.52 29.19
N LEU A 54 13.01 7.28 29.56
CA LEU A 54 12.50 7.35 30.93
C LEU A 54 12.10 5.98 31.48
N LYS A 55 11.31 5.21 30.70
CA LYS A 55 10.88 3.87 31.09
C LYS A 55 12.04 2.89 31.22
N ILE A 56 13.06 2.99 30.35
CA ILE A 56 14.27 2.18 30.48
C ILE A 56 15.00 2.53 31.78
N ASN A 57 15.21 3.82 32.09
CA ASN A 57 15.91 4.24 33.31
C ASN A 57 15.25 3.71 34.59
N GLN A 58 13.93 3.77 34.65
CA GLN A 58 13.15 3.31 35.82
C GLN A 58 13.20 1.79 36.06
N ASN A 59 13.50 1.00 35.02
CA ASN A 59 13.29 -0.44 35.05
C ASN A 59 14.53 -1.28 34.73
N ILE A 60 15.58 -0.72 34.13
CA ILE A 60 16.74 -1.50 33.65
C ILE A 60 17.45 -2.26 34.78
N SER A 61 17.47 -1.71 36.00
CA SER A 61 18.06 -2.37 37.19
C SER A 61 17.29 -3.61 37.65
N LYS A 62 16.02 -3.76 37.24
CA LYS A 62 15.15 -4.88 37.61
C LYS A 62 15.26 -6.06 36.64
N ILE A 63 15.93 -5.87 35.50
CA ILE A 63 16.02 -6.86 34.41
C ILE A 63 17.09 -7.90 34.74
N LYS A 64 16.70 -9.17 34.82
CA LYS A 64 17.61 -10.29 35.11
C LYS A 64 18.10 -10.99 33.84
N ASN A 65 17.27 -11.02 32.80
CA ASN A 65 17.62 -11.66 31.53
C ASN A 65 18.63 -10.80 30.75
N LYS A 66 19.85 -11.33 30.55
CA LYS A 66 20.94 -10.62 29.85
C LYS A 66 20.61 -10.22 28.42
N ASN A 67 19.87 -11.03 27.66
CA ASN A 67 19.46 -10.65 26.30
C ASN A 67 18.58 -9.39 26.34
N ILE A 68 17.58 -9.37 27.22
CA ILE A 68 16.67 -8.25 27.37
C ILE A 68 17.41 -7.01 27.87
N TYR A 69 18.28 -7.16 28.85
CA TYR A 69 19.10 -6.08 29.38
C TYR A 69 19.87 -5.35 28.27
N TYR A 70 20.64 -6.09 27.46
CA TYR A 70 21.43 -5.47 26.38
C TYR A 70 20.56 -4.88 25.27
N MET A 71 19.43 -5.50 24.94
CA MET A 71 18.51 -4.93 23.95
C MET A 71 17.88 -3.63 24.44
N LEU A 72 17.49 -3.53 25.71
CA LEU A 72 16.95 -2.30 26.29
C LEU A 72 18.01 -1.19 26.28
N LEU A 73 19.26 -1.50 26.61
CA LEU A 73 20.36 -0.54 26.46
C LEU A 73 20.55 -0.11 24.99
N GLY A 74 20.39 -1.03 24.03
CA GLY A 74 20.39 -0.71 22.61
C GLY A 74 19.26 0.23 22.19
N LEU A 75 18.03 -0.03 22.66
CA LEU A 75 16.89 0.86 22.43
C LEU A 75 17.11 2.24 23.05
N LYS A 76 17.70 2.31 24.25
CA LYS A 76 18.08 3.58 24.90
C LYS A 76 19.09 4.35 24.05
N MET A 77 20.16 3.68 23.61
CA MET A 77 21.18 4.26 22.72
C MET A 77 20.54 4.83 21.45
N MET A 78 19.67 4.06 20.78
CA MET A 78 19.00 4.50 19.56
C MET A 78 18.00 5.64 19.79
N SER A 79 17.32 5.65 20.95
CA SER A 79 16.39 6.72 21.32
C SER A 79 17.14 8.03 21.55
N LEU A 80 18.22 8.00 22.34
CA LEU A 80 19.11 9.14 22.57
C LEU A 80 19.69 9.67 21.24
N PHE A 81 20.14 8.77 20.38
CA PHE A 81 20.64 9.13 19.05
C PHE A 81 19.57 9.83 18.20
N SER A 82 18.32 9.35 18.25
CA SER A 82 17.21 9.90 17.48
C SER A 82 16.79 11.30 17.93
N ILE A 83 16.92 11.61 19.23
CA ILE A 83 16.68 12.94 19.80
C ILE A 83 17.94 13.84 19.80
N LYS A 84 19.03 13.38 19.16
CA LYS A 84 20.32 14.09 19.07
C LYS A 84 21.00 14.37 20.42
N ASP A 85 20.70 13.58 21.44
CA ASP A 85 21.34 13.67 22.76
C ASP A 85 22.68 12.90 22.77
N LEU A 86 23.78 13.61 23.01
CA LEU A 86 25.15 13.08 22.98
C LEU A 86 25.41 11.93 23.97
N ASP A 87 24.56 11.74 24.98
CA ASP A 87 24.65 10.59 25.88
C ASP A 87 24.57 9.25 25.15
N TYR A 88 24.03 9.20 23.92
CA TYR A 88 24.07 7.98 23.10
C TYR A 88 25.51 7.45 22.94
N ILE A 89 26.53 8.33 22.93
CA ILE A 89 27.95 7.96 22.80
C ILE A 89 28.40 7.13 24.01
N VAL A 90 27.92 7.46 25.20
CA VAL A 90 28.22 6.73 26.44
C VAL A 90 27.68 5.30 26.33
N TYR A 91 26.41 5.15 25.94
CA TYR A 91 25.79 3.83 25.76
C TYR A 91 26.42 3.03 24.61
N TYR A 92 26.79 3.69 23.51
CA TYR A 92 27.53 3.07 22.42
C TYR A 92 28.86 2.49 22.94
N LYS A 93 29.64 3.24 23.72
CA LYS A 93 30.91 2.78 24.31
C LYS A 93 30.69 1.62 25.30
N ILE A 94 29.67 1.70 26.17
CA ILE A 94 29.32 0.64 27.13
C ILE A 94 28.99 -0.67 26.39
N LEU A 95 28.10 -0.60 25.41
CA LEU A 95 27.68 -1.76 24.62
C LEU A 95 28.87 -2.32 23.82
N LYS A 96 29.69 -1.46 23.21
CA LYS A 96 30.89 -1.89 22.47
C LYS A 96 31.89 -2.64 23.35
N LYS A 97 32.20 -2.13 24.55
CA LYS A 97 33.08 -2.82 25.52
C LYS A 97 32.49 -4.14 26.01
N SER A 98 31.16 -4.25 26.06
CA SER A 98 30.46 -5.42 26.60
C SER A 98 30.24 -6.55 25.60
N GLN A 99 30.60 -6.39 24.32
CA GLN A 99 30.23 -7.34 23.26
C GLN A 99 30.63 -8.80 23.52
N LYS A 100 31.84 -9.06 24.05
CA LYS A 100 32.29 -10.42 24.37
C LYS A 100 31.42 -11.09 25.44
N LYS A 101 30.82 -10.28 26.33
CA LYS A 101 29.95 -10.72 27.43
C LYS A 101 28.47 -10.77 27.03
N MET A 102 28.09 -10.20 25.89
CA MET A 102 26.72 -10.22 25.38
C MET A 102 26.33 -11.61 24.89
N PRO A 103 25.14 -12.13 25.23
CA PRO A 103 24.62 -13.34 24.62
C PRO A 103 24.51 -13.19 23.08
N PRO A 104 24.76 -14.27 22.29
CA PRO A 104 24.83 -14.20 20.83
C PRO A 104 23.63 -13.53 20.16
N MET A 105 22.40 -13.87 20.56
CA MET A 105 21.19 -13.31 19.97
C MET A 105 21.11 -11.78 20.11
N SER A 106 21.29 -11.26 21.33
CA SER A 106 21.32 -9.80 21.56
C SER A 106 22.47 -9.13 20.81
N ARG A 107 23.65 -9.77 20.77
CA ARG A 107 24.83 -9.27 20.06
C ARG A 107 24.54 -9.07 18.57
N ASP A 108 23.94 -10.07 17.93
CA ASP A 108 23.65 -10.02 16.49
C ASP A 108 22.56 -8.99 16.14
N ILE A 109 21.52 -8.87 16.96
CA ILE A 109 20.49 -7.83 16.80
C ILE A 109 21.11 -6.43 16.94
N LEU A 110 21.98 -6.22 17.93
CA LEU A 110 22.61 -4.92 18.19
C LEU A 110 23.64 -4.51 17.12
N LYS A 111 24.24 -5.47 16.38
CA LYS A 111 25.14 -5.15 15.25
C LYS A 111 24.49 -4.19 14.25
N GLY A 112 23.21 -4.40 13.93
CA GLY A 112 22.47 -3.51 13.02
C GLY A 112 22.35 -2.09 13.55
N MET A 113 22.08 -1.93 14.86
CA MET A 113 21.97 -0.62 15.50
C MET A 113 23.31 0.14 15.53
N PHE A 114 24.40 -0.56 15.83
CA PHE A 114 25.74 0.05 15.80
C PHE A 114 26.09 0.59 14.42
N LEU A 115 25.83 -0.20 13.38
CA LEU A 115 26.12 0.20 12.01
C LEU A 115 25.31 1.40 11.57
N TYR A 116 24.05 1.47 11.99
CA TYR A 116 23.23 2.64 11.74
C TYR A 116 23.84 3.91 12.34
N ILE A 117 24.28 3.87 13.62
CA ILE A 117 24.93 5.02 14.26
C ILE A 117 26.26 5.37 13.58
N GLU A 118 27.12 4.37 13.33
CA GLU A 118 28.40 4.57 12.63
C GLU A 118 28.21 5.17 11.23
N SER A 119 27.17 4.73 10.50
CA SER A 119 26.87 5.24 9.17
C SER A 119 26.53 6.74 9.17
N ARG A 120 25.86 7.23 10.22
CA ARG A 120 25.39 8.61 10.35
C ARG A 120 26.44 9.57 10.89
N ASN A 121 27.49 9.07 11.55
CA ASN A 121 28.52 9.87 12.24
C ASN A 121 29.87 9.95 11.47
N GLY A 122 29.84 9.95 10.14
CA GLY A 122 31.05 10.11 9.32
C GLY A 122 31.36 8.95 8.37
N GLY A 123 30.36 8.11 8.08
CA GLY A 123 30.46 6.99 7.15
C GLY A 123 31.22 5.79 7.75
N LEU A 124 31.13 4.65 7.07
CA LEU A 124 31.83 3.43 7.48
C LEU A 124 33.33 3.54 7.17
N LYS A 125 34.11 4.24 8.01
CA LYS A 125 35.59 4.20 7.98
C LYS A 125 36.05 2.79 8.32
N GLN A 126 36.21 1.91 7.33
CA GLN A 126 36.78 0.55 7.40
C GLN A 126 36.77 -0.06 8.82
N SER A 127 35.63 -0.08 9.49
CA SER A 127 35.53 -0.82 10.74
C SER A 127 35.64 -2.26 10.31
N LYS A 128 36.71 -2.96 10.75
CA LYS A 128 36.86 -4.41 10.55
C LYS A 128 35.53 -5.03 10.96
N PHE A 129 34.70 -5.33 9.96
CA PHE A 129 33.32 -5.70 10.20
C PHE A 129 33.34 -6.97 11.05
N TRP A 130 32.58 -6.89 12.14
CA TRP A 130 32.66 -7.78 13.30
C TRP A 130 32.41 -9.26 12.97
N GLY A 131 33.49 -10.01 12.71
CA GLY A 131 33.48 -11.47 12.59
C GLY A 131 32.71 -12.04 11.39
N SER A 132 32.76 -13.36 11.21
CA SER A 132 31.89 -14.07 10.27
C SER A 132 30.42 -13.78 10.62
N PHE A 133 29.64 -13.42 9.61
CA PHE A 133 28.23 -13.08 9.81
C PHE A 133 27.41 -14.31 10.17
N SER A 134 26.32 -14.06 10.89
CA SER A 134 25.31 -15.09 11.16
C SER A 134 24.80 -15.66 9.82
N SER A 135 24.59 -16.96 9.76
CA SER A 135 23.91 -17.64 8.64
C SER A 135 22.44 -17.24 8.51
N ASP A 136 21.92 -16.42 9.43
CA ASP A 136 20.56 -15.94 9.44
C ASP A 136 20.31 -14.83 8.38
N ASP A 137 19.42 -15.13 7.43
CA ASP A 137 19.04 -14.21 6.36
C ASP A 137 18.50 -12.86 6.86
N TYR A 138 17.70 -12.84 7.93
CA TYR A 138 17.11 -11.59 8.44
C TYR A 138 18.19 -10.67 9.00
N LEU A 139 19.08 -11.19 9.84
CA LEU A 139 20.18 -10.41 10.42
C LEU A 139 21.13 -9.90 9.33
N TYR A 140 21.41 -10.72 8.32
CA TYR A 140 22.23 -10.34 7.17
C TYR A 140 21.59 -9.21 6.33
N ILE A 141 20.28 -9.26 6.10
CA ILE A 141 19.57 -8.22 5.32
C ILE A 141 19.55 -6.88 6.08
N ASN A 142 19.29 -6.88 7.38
CA ASN A 142 19.38 -5.64 8.19
C ASN A 142 20.79 -5.07 8.21
N PHE A 143 21.80 -5.95 8.25
CA PHE A 143 23.20 -5.57 8.12
C PHE A 143 23.46 -4.85 6.80
N LEU A 144 23.06 -5.43 5.66
CA LEU A 144 23.22 -4.82 4.35
C LEU A 144 22.50 -3.46 4.26
N PHE A 145 21.31 -3.35 4.86
CA PHE A 145 20.57 -2.10 4.90
C PHE A 145 21.35 -1.00 5.63
N GLY A 146 21.82 -1.26 6.86
CA GLY A 146 22.66 -0.30 7.60
C GLY A 146 23.97 0.01 6.89
N LYS A 147 24.55 -0.97 6.18
CA LYS A 147 25.75 -0.79 5.37
C LYS A 147 25.53 0.18 4.20
N ALA A 148 24.36 0.14 3.55
CA ALA A 148 24.02 1.04 2.46
C ALA A 148 23.95 2.51 2.91
N ASP A 149 23.56 2.78 4.15
CA ASP A 149 23.53 4.14 4.69
C ASP A 149 24.92 4.71 4.93
N GLY A 150 25.91 3.84 5.20
CA GLY A 150 27.27 4.26 5.54
C GLY A 150 28.25 4.38 4.37
N TYR A 151 27.82 4.03 3.15
CA TYR A 151 28.62 4.27 1.95
C TYR A 151 28.37 5.67 1.40
N THR A 152 29.44 6.39 1.06
CA THR A 152 29.35 7.69 0.36
C THR A 152 29.13 7.52 -1.16
N ASN A 153 29.63 6.44 -1.75
CA ASN A 153 29.48 6.16 -3.18
C ASN A 153 28.03 5.74 -3.53
N ILE A 154 27.29 6.62 -4.22
CA ILE A 154 25.87 6.44 -4.58
C ILE A 154 25.61 5.14 -5.36
N SER A 155 26.46 4.79 -6.33
CA SER A 155 26.28 3.56 -7.14
C SER A 155 26.34 2.30 -6.27
N LYS A 156 27.31 2.26 -5.35
CA LYS A 156 27.44 1.16 -4.38
C LYS A 156 26.25 1.09 -3.43
N ARG A 157 25.75 2.23 -2.95
CA ARG A 157 24.52 2.29 -2.13
C ARG A 157 23.33 1.71 -2.88
N LYS A 158 23.11 2.14 -4.12
CA LYS A 158 22.02 1.64 -4.97
C LYS A 158 22.11 0.12 -5.15
N LYS A 159 23.30 -0.41 -5.48
CA LYS A 159 23.50 -1.86 -5.63
C LYS A 159 23.10 -2.64 -4.37
N ILE A 160 23.54 -2.17 -3.20
CA ILE A 160 23.23 -2.84 -1.93
C ILE A 160 21.74 -2.73 -1.59
N LEU A 161 21.11 -1.57 -1.77
CA LEU A 161 19.67 -1.42 -1.51
C LEU A 161 18.82 -2.29 -2.45
N SER A 162 19.22 -2.43 -3.72
CA SER A 162 18.56 -3.35 -4.65
C SER A 162 18.71 -4.81 -4.20
N GLU A 163 19.89 -5.20 -3.73
CA GLU A 163 20.13 -6.52 -3.15
C GLU A 163 19.24 -6.77 -1.92
N VAL A 164 19.15 -5.79 -1.02
CA VAL A 164 18.27 -5.86 0.16
C VAL A 164 16.81 -6.04 -0.28
N ALA A 165 16.32 -5.27 -1.25
CA ALA A 165 14.94 -5.39 -1.73
C ALA A 165 14.63 -6.77 -2.31
N VAL A 166 15.58 -7.41 -3.01
CA VAL A 166 15.42 -8.77 -3.56
C VAL A 166 15.45 -9.81 -2.44
N LYS A 167 16.44 -9.75 -1.55
CA LYS A 167 16.60 -10.73 -0.46
C LYS A 167 15.48 -10.61 0.57
N ALA A 168 14.98 -9.41 0.83
CA ALA A 168 13.89 -9.15 1.78
C ALA A 168 12.57 -9.85 1.42
N LYS A 169 12.37 -10.23 0.14
CA LYS A 169 11.22 -11.05 -0.29
C LYS A 169 11.18 -12.44 0.33
N LYS A 170 12.33 -12.95 0.80
CA LYS A 170 12.49 -14.32 1.33
C LYS A 170 12.41 -14.40 2.86
N ILE A 171 12.34 -13.25 3.55
CA ILE A 171 12.24 -13.19 5.01
C ILE A 171 10.87 -12.67 5.44
N PRO A 172 10.39 -13.02 6.65
CA PRO A 172 9.07 -12.59 7.12
C PRO A 172 9.05 -11.14 7.64
N ASN A 173 9.87 -10.25 7.06
CA ASN A 173 9.84 -8.81 7.32
C ASN A 173 9.84 -8.02 6.00
N PRO A 174 8.73 -8.02 5.26
CA PRO A 174 8.64 -7.34 3.98
C PRO A 174 8.73 -5.81 4.08
N SER A 175 8.69 -5.24 5.30
CA SER A 175 8.87 -3.80 5.47
C SER A 175 10.25 -3.31 5.04
N LEU A 176 11.25 -4.20 5.04
CA LEU A 176 12.59 -3.91 4.52
C LEU A 176 12.60 -3.74 2.99
N ILE A 177 11.69 -4.40 2.25
CA ILE A 177 11.55 -4.19 0.81
C ILE A 177 11.19 -2.73 0.55
N ASN A 178 10.13 -2.24 1.19
CA ASN A 178 9.66 -0.87 1.01
C ASN A 178 10.66 0.17 1.53
N ALA A 179 11.32 -0.09 2.67
CA ALA A 179 12.36 0.79 3.19
C ALA A 179 13.52 0.93 2.19
N SER A 180 13.98 -0.18 1.59
CA SER A 180 15.04 -0.15 0.57
C SER A 180 14.62 0.56 -0.70
N LEU A 181 13.40 0.32 -1.19
CA LEU A 181 12.89 0.99 -2.38
C LEU A 181 12.69 2.49 -2.15
N ASN A 182 12.23 2.90 -0.96
CA ASN A 182 12.15 4.32 -0.59
C ASN A 182 13.54 4.98 -0.56
N ASN A 183 14.54 4.34 0.06
CA ASN A 183 15.89 4.87 0.04
C ASN A 183 16.46 4.93 -1.39
N LEU A 184 16.19 3.92 -2.23
CA LEU A 184 16.57 3.94 -3.64
C LEU A 184 15.96 5.11 -4.40
N LEU A 185 14.67 5.39 -4.18
CA LEU A 185 13.97 6.52 -4.81
C LEU A 185 14.66 7.85 -4.52
N THR A 186 15.10 8.07 -3.28
CA THR A 186 15.81 9.31 -2.89
C THR A 186 17.18 9.46 -3.54
N LEU A 187 17.79 8.34 -3.96
CA LEU A 187 19.10 8.32 -4.61
C LEU A 187 19.00 8.32 -6.15
N GLU A 188 17.81 8.03 -6.69
CA GLU A 188 17.61 7.94 -8.13
C GLU A 188 17.38 9.32 -8.75
N LYS A 189 18.07 9.58 -9.86
CA LYS A 189 17.95 10.83 -10.62
C LYS A 189 17.08 10.64 -11.86
N SER A 190 17.12 9.48 -12.49
CA SER A 190 16.32 9.18 -13.69
C SER A 190 14.84 9.04 -13.36
N ASP A 191 13.99 9.85 -13.99
CA ASP A 191 12.54 9.81 -13.74
C ASP A 191 11.89 8.49 -14.20
N LYS A 192 12.36 7.93 -15.32
CA LYS A 192 11.97 6.59 -15.77
C LYS A 192 12.25 5.53 -14.69
N LEU A 193 13.45 5.55 -14.10
CA LEU A 193 13.80 4.60 -13.04
C LEU A 193 13.03 4.88 -11.75
N LYS A 194 12.82 6.16 -11.37
CA LYS A 194 11.97 6.50 -10.22
C LYS A 194 10.57 5.94 -10.39
N CYS A 195 9.96 6.08 -11.58
CA CYS A 195 8.65 5.53 -11.89
C CYS A 195 8.61 4.00 -11.75
N ILE A 196 9.63 3.30 -12.26
CA ILE A 196 9.74 1.83 -12.10
C ILE A 196 9.86 1.45 -10.62
N ILE A 197 10.73 2.13 -9.86
CA ILE A 197 10.95 1.82 -8.44
C ILE A 197 9.69 2.13 -7.63
N SER A 198 9.01 3.25 -7.88
CA SER A 198 7.77 3.62 -7.19
C SER A 198 6.63 2.66 -7.52
N LYS A 199 6.52 2.20 -8.77
CA LYS A 199 5.60 1.12 -9.20
C LYS A 199 5.82 -0.16 -8.40
N ILE A 200 7.07 -0.64 -8.32
CA ILE A 200 7.44 -1.85 -7.56
C ILE A 200 7.17 -1.66 -6.05
N ASN A 201 7.47 -0.47 -5.53
CA ASN A 201 7.26 -0.13 -4.13
C ASN A 201 5.77 -0.15 -3.77
N LEU A 202 4.91 0.46 -4.60
CA LEU A 202 3.45 0.44 -4.41
C LEU A 202 2.91 -0.98 -4.46
N TYR A 203 3.36 -1.81 -5.41
CA TYR A 203 2.98 -3.22 -5.47
C TYR A 203 3.27 -3.93 -4.14
N TYR A 204 4.51 -3.86 -3.64
CA TYR A 204 4.88 -4.55 -2.40
C TYR A 204 4.23 -3.97 -1.15
N ALA A 205 4.06 -2.65 -1.09
CA ALA A 205 3.33 -2.02 0.01
C ALA A 205 1.88 -2.56 0.08
N SER A 206 1.24 -2.68 -1.09
CA SER A 206 -0.13 -3.15 -1.24
C SER A 206 -0.26 -4.65 -0.98
N TYR A 207 0.75 -5.43 -1.38
CA TYR A 207 0.78 -6.88 -1.14
C TYR A 207 0.89 -7.20 0.35
N TYR A 208 1.80 -6.54 1.06
CA TYR A 208 2.14 -6.91 2.44
C TYR A 208 1.40 -6.16 3.53
N PHE A 209 0.98 -4.91 3.33
CA PHE A 209 0.32 -4.13 4.39
C PHE A 209 -1.21 -4.21 4.31
N SER A 210 -1.84 -4.23 5.49
CA SER A 210 -3.30 -4.09 5.65
C SER A 210 -3.71 -2.66 6.01
N THR A 211 -2.80 -1.86 6.58
CA THR A 211 -3.06 -0.47 6.98
C THR A 211 -2.85 0.48 5.81
N ASN A 212 -3.76 1.44 5.62
CA ASN A 212 -3.71 2.38 4.51
C ASN A 212 -2.52 3.34 4.61
N ARG A 213 -2.03 3.72 5.80
CA ARG A 213 -0.84 4.60 5.98
C ARG A 213 0.37 4.28 5.09
N LYS A 214 0.88 3.05 5.13
CA LYS A 214 2.09 2.67 4.38
C LYS A 214 1.83 2.61 2.87
N ILE A 215 0.61 2.24 2.50
CA ILE A 215 0.17 2.19 1.12
C ILE A 215 0.04 3.61 0.57
N ILE A 216 -0.61 4.51 1.31
CA ILE A 216 -0.78 5.93 0.98
C ILE A 216 0.56 6.60 0.65
N ASN A 217 1.60 6.38 1.47
CA ASN A 217 2.91 6.97 1.21
C ASN A 217 3.54 6.45 -0.08
N ALA A 218 3.52 5.13 -0.31
CA ALA A 218 4.04 4.54 -1.55
C ALA A 218 3.23 5.00 -2.78
N TYR A 219 1.92 5.18 -2.61
CA TYR A 219 1.00 5.62 -3.66
C TYR A 219 1.28 7.07 -4.06
N GLN A 220 1.40 7.99 -3.09
CA GLN A 220 1.72 9.39 -3.39
C GLN A 220 3.03 9.53 -4.15
N GLN A 221 4.05 8.76 -3.78
CA GLN A 221 5.31 8.74 -4.51
C GLN A 221 5.14 8.25 -5.96
N TYR A 222 4.26 7.26 -6.18
CA TYR A 222 3.95 6.76 -7.52
C TYR A 222 3.20 7.79 -8.36
N ILE A 223 2.14 8.41 -7.81
CA ILE A 223 1.38 9.49 -8.46
C ILE A 223 2.30 10.66 -8.83
N TYR A 224 3.19 11.07 -7.92
CA TYR A 224 4.17 12.12 -8.18
C TYR A 224 5.06 11.77 -9.37
N THR A 225 5.54 10.53 -9.46
CA THR A 225 6.36 10.10 -10.61
C THR A 225 5.58 9.96 -11.92
N LEU A 226 4.27 9.73 -11.87
CA LEU A 226 3.44 9.58 -13.07
C LEU A 226 3.08 10.91 -13.72
N LYS A 227 2.83 11.95 -12.90
CA LYS A 227 2.42 13.28 -13.37
C LYS A 227 3.30 13.82 -14.50
N GLU A 228 4.59 13.52 -14.44
CA GLU A 228 5.61 13.98 -15.38
C GLU A 228 5.88 13.02 -16.55
N ASN A 229 5.30 11.81 -16.55
CA ASN A 229 5.67 10.74 -17.50
C ASN A 229 4.48 10.16 -18.28
N ASP A 230 3.28 10.11 -17.70
CA ASP A 230 2.11 9.46 -18.31
C ASP A 230 0.82 10.07 -17.74
N SER A 231 0.22 11.01 -18.47
CA SER A 231 -0.98 11.72 -18.04
C SER A 231 -2.20 10.79 -17.92
N PHE A 232 -2.36 9.83 -18.84
CA PHE A 232 -3.48 8.89 -18.81
C PHE A 232 -3.42 8.01 -17.55
N ILE A 233 -2.27 7.37 -17.30
CA ILE A 233 -2.08 6.53 -16.11
C ILE A 233 -2.15 7.38 -14.84
N TYR A 234 -1.63 8.62 -14.85
CA TYR A 234 -1.75 9.54 -13.73
C TYR A 234 -3.21 9.77 -13.31
N TYR A 235 -4.11 10.11 -14.24
CA TYR A 235 -5.52 10.34 -13.94
C TYR A 235 -6.25 9.07 -13.51
N MET A 236 -5.93 7.92 -14.11
CA MET A 236 -6.45 6.62 -13.69
C MET A 236 -6.06 6.31 -12.24
N GLU A 237 -4.77 6.49 -11.90
CA GLU A 237 -4.23 6.21 -10.57
C GLU A 237 -4.73 7.20 -9.52
N LEU A 238 -4.90 8.48 -9.88
CA LEU A 238 -5.57 9.47 -9.02
C LEU A 238 -7.00 9.06 -8.69
N TYR A 239 -7.76 8.58 -9.67
CA TYR A 239 -9.11 8.09 -9.43
C TYR A 239 -9.11 6.89 -8.49
N ILE A 240 -8.27 5.89 -8.75
CA ILE A 240 -8.12 4.72 -7.87
C ILE A 240 -7.77 5.15 -6.44
N PHE A 241 -6.80 6.05 -6.31
CA PHE A 241 -6.37 6.57 -5.02
C PHE A 241 -7.51 7.31 -4.30
N SER A 242 -8.34 8.07 -5.02
CA SER A 242 -9.52 8.74 -4.46
C SER A 242 -10.54 7.75 -3.89
N LEU A 243 -10.78 6.62 -4.56
CA LEU A 243 -11.69 5.56 -4.09
C LEU A 243 -11.16 4.90 -2.82
N MET A 244 -9.85 4.67 -2.76
CA MET A 244 -9.18 4.12 -1.58
C MET A 244 -9.31 5.06 -0.37
N ILE A 245 -9.13 6.37 -0.57
CA ILE A 245 -9.16 7.38 0.49
C ILE A 245 -10.58 7.71 0.95
N LYS A 246 -11.58 7.74 0.06
CA LYS A 246 -12.98 8.06 0.39
C LYS A 246 -13.55 7.19 1.52
N ASN A 247 -12.99 6.00 1.69
CA ASN A 247 -13.37 5.04 2.72
C ASN A 247 -12.63 5.21 4.06
N GLU A 248 -11.63 6.08 4.14
CA GLU A 248 -10.79 6.29 5.32
C GLU A 248 -11.39 7.37 6.22
N LYS A 249 -11.85 6.96 7.41
CA LYS A 249 -12.40 7.87 8.43
C LYS A 249 -11.34 8.40 9.41
N ASP A 250 -10.12 7.88 9.31
CA ASP A 250 -9.02 8.26 10.18
C ASP A 250 -8.42 9.60 9.73
N GLU A 251 -8.69 10.65 10.49
CA GLU A 251 -8.20 12.02 10.25
C GLU A 251 -6.67 12.07 10.15
N PHE A 252 -5.96 11.26 10.95
CA PHE A 252 -4.51 11.18 10.88
C PHE A 252 -4.06 10.67 9.50
N GLN A 253 -4.76 9.68 8.95
CA GLN A 253 -4.44 9.13 7.64
C GLN A 253 -4.82 10.08 6.50
N GLN A 254 -5.91 10.83 6.65
CA GLN A 254 -6.23 11.90 5.71
C GLN A 254 -5.14 12.98 5.72
N ASN A 255 -4.56 13.31 6.88
CA ASN A 255 -3.47 14.29 6.99
C ASN A 255 -2.15 13.83 6.35
N LEU A 256 -1.97 12.54 6.07
CA LEU A 256 -0.81 12.05 5.33
C LEU A 256 -0.83 12.39 3.84
N ILE A 257 -1.99 12.71 3.27
CA ILE A 257 -2.10 13.02 1.85
C ILE A 257 -1.65 14.47 1.63
N ASN A 258 -0.69 14.66 0.72
CA ASN A 258 -0.21 15.98 0.32
C ASN A 258 -1.39 16.85 -0.15
N THR A 259 -1.38 18.13 0.26
CA THR A 259 -2.38 19.14 -0.09
C THR A 259 -2.68 19.20 -1.58
N ASP A 260 -1.66 19.18 -2.44
CA ASP A 260 -1.82 19.26 -3.90
C ASP A 260 -2.59 18.05 -4.43
N THR A 261 -2.28 16.86 -3.92
CA THR A 261 -2.99 15.64 -4.28
C THR A 261 -4.43 15.66 -3.77
N LYS A 262 -4.67 16.16 -2.55
CA LYS A 262 -6.04 16.34 -2.01
C LYS A 262 -6.85 17.29 -2.87
N GLU A 263 -6.28 18.42 -3.26
CA GLU A 263 -6.96 19.40 -4.12
C GLU A 263 -7.26 18.83 -5.49
N THR A 264 -6.31 18.12 -6.09
CA THR A 264 -6.50 17.46 -7.38
C THR A 264 -7.62 16.42 -7.30
N ILE A 265 -7.65 15.60 -6.25
CA ILE A 265 -8.73 14.63 -6.01
C ILE A 265 -10.08 15.34 -5.81
N LYS A 266 -10.14 16.45 -5.07
CA LYS A 266 -11.38 17.23 -4.90
C LYS A 266 -11.90 17.79 -6.23
N LYS A 267 -11.00 18.14 -7.14
CA LYS A 267 -11.30 18.66 -8.49
C LYS A 267 -11.49 17.55 -9.54
N LEU A 268 -11.30 16.28 -9.16
CA LEU A 268 -11.45 15.12 -10.05
C LEU A 268 -12.94 14.83 -10.24
N GLU A 269 -13.51 15.29 -11.35
CA GLU A 269 -14.93 15.24 -11.64
C GLU A 269 -15.21 14.37 -12.87
N ILE A 270 -14.60 13.18 -12.91
CA ILE A 270 -14.63 12.33 -14.10
C ILE A 270 -16.04 11.91 -14.52
N ASP A 271 -17.00 11.74 -13.61
CA ASP A 271 -18.38 11.40 -14.00
C ASP A 271 -19.22 12.61 -14.49
N LYS A 272 -18.68 13.85 -14.52
CA LYS A 272 -19.43 15.02 -15.01
C LYS A 272 -19.57 15.02 -16.54
N SER A 273 -20.80 15.30 -16.99
CA SER A 273 -21.16 15.51 -18.40
C SER A 273 -21.28 16.98 -18.81
N SER A 274 -21.14 17.90 -17.85
CA SER A 274 -21.09 19.33 -18.08
C SER A 274 -20.33 20.04 -16.97
N TYR A 275 -19.69 21.16 -17.32
CA TYR A 275 -18.95 22.01 -16.40
C TYR A 275 -19.63 23.37 -16.28
N SER A 276 -19.63 23.91 -15.07
CA SER A 276 -20.00 25.32 -14.85
C SER A 276 -18.93 26.21 -15.47
N ILE A 277 -19.35 27.36 -15.98
CA ILE A 277 -18.46 28.31 -16.64
C ILE A 277 -18.32 29.56 -15.80
N THR A 278 -17.07 29.97 -15.63
CA THR A 278 -16.68 31.22 -14.99
C THR A 278 -16.56 32.35 -16.03
N ASN A 279 -16.44 33.58 -15.56
CA ASN A 279 -16.16 34.71 -16.47
C ASN A 279 -14.75 34.61 -17.08
N GLU A 280 -13.80 34.04 -16.35
CA GLU A 280 -12.43 33.80 -16.82
C GLU A 280 -12.43 32.80 -17.98
N ASP A 281 -13.18 31.70 -17.83
CA ASP A 281 -13.42 30.70 -18.88
C ASP A 281 -13.93 31.35 -20.18
N ILE A 282 -14.90 32.28 -20.06
CA ILE A 282 -15.48 32.99 -21.20
C ILE A 282 -14.43 33.89 -21.88
N ILE A 283 -13.60 34.59 -21.11
CA ILE A 283 -12.55 35.47 -21.64
C ILE A 283 -11.55 34.67 -22.49
N GLU A 284 -11.17 33.49 -22.05
CA GLU A 284 -10.23 32.64 -22.79
C GLU A 284 -10.86 32.03 -24.05
N ILE A 285 -12.11 31.55 -23.95
CA ILE A 285 -12.85 31.09 -25.13
C ILE A 285 -12.98 32.24 -26.16
N LYS A 286 -13.17 33.50 -25.72
CA LYS A 286 -13.15 34.68 -26.59
C LYS A 286 -11.80 34.89 -27.27
N LYS A 287 -10.69 34.76 -26.54
CA LYS A 287 -9.33 34.91 -27.11
C LYS A 287 -9.06 33.86 -28.18
N TYR A 288 -9.38 32.60 -27.90
CA TYR A 288 -9.24 31.50 -28.85
C TYR A 288 -10.09 31.71 -30.11
N ILE A 289 -11.37 32.10 -29.96
CA ILE A 289 -12.27 32.35 -31.09
C ILE A 289 -11.82 33.56 -31.92
N LYS A 290 -11.27 34.61 -31.29
CA LYS A 290 -10.68 35.75 -32.01
C LYS A 290 -9.51 35.31 -32.89
N LYS A 291 -8.69 34.35 -32.44
CA LYS A 291 -7.56 33.79 -33.20
C LYS A 291 -8.02 32.94 -34.40
N ASN A 292 -9.15 32.24 -34.27
CA ASN A 292 -9.60 31.23 -35.25
C ASN A 292 -10.84 31.59 -36.08
N ASN A 293 -11.45 32.77 -35.88
CA ASN A 293 -12.73 33.22 -36.48
C ASN A 293 -13.95 32.37 -36.05
N LEU A 294 -14.97 33.03 -35.49
CA LEU A 294 -16.21 32.42 -34.99
C LEU A 294 -16.86 31.42 -35.96
N SER A 295 -16.86 31.72 -37.26
CA SER A 295 -17.50 30.87 -38.26
C SER A 295 -16.76 29.56 -38.48
N LYS A 296 -15.42 29.63 -38.51
CA LYS A 296 -14.55 28.48 -38.69
C LYS A 296 -14.53 27.63 -37.42
N THR A 297 -14.45 28.27 -36.26
CA THR A 297 -14.57 27.60 -34.96
C THR A 297 -15.91 26.90 -34.80
N ALA A 298 -17.04 27.55 -35.10
CA ALA A 298 -18.37 26.91 -35.01
C ALA A 298 -18.47 25.66 -35.89
N LYS A 299 -17.94 25.72 -37.13
CA LYS A 299 -17.89 24.58 -38.05
C LYS A 299 -17.01 23.44 -37.53
N ASN A 300 -15.79 23.74 -37.06
CA ASN A 300 -14.85 22.75 -36.53
C ASN A 300 -15.40 22.03 -35.28
N LEU A 301 -16.11 22.77 -34.42
CA LEU A 301 -16.68 22.22 -33.19
C LEU A 301 -17.98 21.42 -33.42
N GLY A 302 -18.60 21.56 -34.59
CA GLY A 302 -19.94 21.04 -34.86
C GLY A 302 -21.03 21.74 -34.04
N LEU A 303 -20.86 23.04 -33.77
CA LEU A 303 -21.81 23.86 -33.01
C LEU A 303 -22.49 24.88 -33.90
N SER A 304 -23.73 25.24 -33.56
CA SER A 304 -24.36 26.40 -34.19
C SER A 304 -23.63 27.69 -33.76
N ARG A 305 -23.51 28.67 -34.67
CA ARG A 305 -22.97 30.01 -34.33
C ARG A 305 -23.72 30.64 -33.17
N ARG A 306 -25.04 30.43 -33.11
CA ARG A 306 -25.90 30.92 -32.02
C ARG A 306 -25.50 30.31 -30.66
N THR A 307 -25.23 29.00 -30.60
CA THR A 307 -24.76 28.33 -29.38
C THR A 307 -23.43 28.91 -28.91
N LEU A 308 -22.49 29.09 -29.84
CA LEU A 308 -21.18 29.65 -29.52
C LEU A 308 -21.30 31.10 -29.05
N TYR A 309 -22.18 31.89 -29.67
CA TYR A 309 -22.45 33.27 -29.26
C TYR A 309 -23.05 33.36 -27.85
N LYS A 310 -23.99 32.47 -27.50
CA LYS A 310 -24.55 32.39 -26.14
C LYS A 310 -23.51 32.03 -25.08
N ILE A 311 -22.53 31.21 -25.44
CA ILE A 311 -21.39 30.90 -24.57
C ILE A 311 -20.55 32.16 -24.35
N LEU A 312 -20.20 32.85 -25.43
CA LEU A 312 -19.37 34.06 -25.40
C LEU A 312 -20.01 35.21 -24.63
N ASN A 313 -21.34 35.32 -24.66
CA ASN A 313 -22.06 36.37 -23.92
C ASN A 313 -22.31 36.01 -22.45
N GLY A 314 -21.90 34.82 -21.99
CA GLY A 314 -22.19 34.37 -20.63
C GLY A 314 -23.64 33.99 -20.38
N GLU A 315 -24.47 33.87 -21.42
CA GLU A 315 -25.86 33.39 -21.33
C GLU A 315 -25.91 31.90 -20.97
N THR A 316 -24.81 31.17 -21.20
CA THR A 316 -24.70 29.74 -20.93
C THR A 316 -23.97 29.48 -19.62
N LYS A 317 -24.70 29.11 -18.56
CA LYS A 317 -24.11 28.81 -17.23
C LYS A 317 -23.34 27.48 -17.18
N ARG A 318 -23.59 26.58 -18.13
CA ARG A 318 -22.97 25.24 -18.21
C ARG A 318 -22.72 24.81 -19.64
N ILE A 319 -21.52 24.31 -19.95
CA ILE A 319 -21.19 23.69 -21.24
C ILE A 319 -21.00 22.18 -21.07
N LYS A 320 -21.41 21.43 -22.09
CA LYS A 320 -21.16 19.98 -22.18
C LYS A 320 -19.67 19.70 -22.27
N SER A 321 -19.20 18.68 -21.56
CA SER A 321 -17.79 18.35 -21.46
C SER A 321 -17.06 18.19 -22.80
N GLN A 322 -17.68 17.48 -23.75
CA GLN A 322 -17.17 17.32 -25.12
C GLN A 322 -17.01 18.64 -25.88
N THR A 323 -17.88 19.61 -25.60
CA THR A 323 -17.79 20.93 -26.21
C THR A 323 -16.59 21.71 -25.66
N ILE A 324 -16.31 21.63 -24.36
CA ILE A 324 -15.10 22.21 -23.77
C ILE A 324 -13.86 21.56 -24.38
N TYR A 325 -13.80 20.23 -24.44
CA TYR A 325 -12.66 19.53 -25.03
C TYR A 325 -12.32 20.04 -26.44
N LYS A 326 -13.32 20.06 -27.33
CA LYS A 326 -13.13 20.50 -28.72
C LYS A 326 -12.73 21.98 -28.85
N ILE A 327 -13.23 22.86 -27.98
CA ILE A 327 -12.86 24.29 -28.01
C ILE A 327 -11.39 24.48 -27.66
N MET A 328 -10.79 23.57 -26.89
CA MET A 328 -9.57 23.86 -26.13
C MET A 328 -8.42 22.90 -26.37
N GLU A 329 -8.63 21.84 -27.15
CA GLU A 329 -7.56 20.97 -27.66
C GLU A 329 -6.50 21.76 -28.47
N GLU A 330 -6.85 22.94 -28.98
CA GLU A 330 -5.97 23.82 -29.76
C GLU A 330 -5.26 24.93 -28.93
N ASP A 331 -5.55 25.11 -27.64
CA ASP A 331 -4.88 26.09 -26.75
C ASP A 331 -4.84 25.59 -25.28
N GLU A 332 -3.68 25.10 -24.83
CA GLU A 332 -3.53 24.35 -23.57
C GLU A 332 -3.41 25.21 -22.30
N THR A 333 -3.50 26.54 -22.39
CA THR A 333 -2.97 27.43 -21.34
C THR A 333 -3.89 27.66 -20.12
N TYR A 334 -5.21 27.43 -20.22
CA TYR A 334 -6.14 27.88 -19.15
C TYR A 334 -7.14 26.84 -18.60
N PHE A 335 -7.32 25.68 -19.25
CA PHE A 335 -8.27 24.63 -18.82
C PHE A 335 -7.61 23.27 -18.61
N LYS A 336 -6.33 23.29 -18.23
CA LYS A 336 -5.49 22.09 -18.17
C LYS A 336 -6.18 20.91 -17.48
N ASN A 337 -6.83 21.13 -16.33
CA ASN A 337 -7.50 20.06 -15.58
C ASN A 337 -8.75 19.49 -16.27
N GLN A 338 -9.65 20.34 -16.81
CA GLN A 338 -10.88 19.87 -17.47
C GLN A 338 -10.55 19.21 -18.81
N ILE A 339 -9.63 19.80 -19.58
CA ILE A 339 -9.17 19.23 -20.86
C ILE A 339 -8.53 17.86 -20.60
N GLU A 340 -7.61 17.76 -19.65
CA GLU A 340 -6.94 16.50 -19.35
C GLU A 340 -7.92 15.44 -18.84
N GLN A 341 -8.93 15.82 -18.05
CA GLN A 341 -10.00 14.89 -17.64
C GLN A 341 -10.85 14.41 -18.82
N GLU A 342 -11.16 15.26 -19.80
CA GLU A 342 -11.87 14.83 -21.01
C GLU A 342 -10.98 13.99 -21.94
N ARG A 343 -9.70 14.32 -22.12
CA ARG A 343 -8.71 13.49 -22.82
C ARG A 343 -8.66 12.09 -22.21
N PHE A 344 -8.57 12.03 -20.89
CA PHE A 344 -8.59 10.78 -20.15
C PHE A 344 -9.84 9.95 -20.47
N LYS A 345 -11.04 10.55 -20.52
CA LYS A 345 -12.30 9.84 -20.84
C LYS A 345 -12.34 9.31 -22.27
N ILE A 346 -11.81 10.06 -23.23
CA ILE A 346 -11.76 9.63 -24.64
C ILE A 346 -10.83 8.42 -24.77
N ILE A 347 -9.61 8.53 -24.25
CA ILE A 347 -8.62 7.45 -24.27
C ILE A 347 -9.14 6.22 -23.48
N LEU A 348 -9.86 6.45 -22.38
CA LEU A 348 -10.51 5.40 -21.60
C LEU A 348 -11.52 4.61 -22.46
N ASP A 349 -12.34 5.30 -23.25
CA ASP A 349 -13.35 4.67 -24.08
C ASP A 349 -12.72 3.82 -25.18
N GLU A 350 -11.67 4.32 -25.84
CA GLU A 350 -10.88 3.59 -26.84
C GLU A 350 -10.28 2.30 -26.27
N ASN A 351 -9.61 2.38 -25.11
CA ASN A 351 -9.00 1.21 -24.48
C ASN A 351 -10.04 0.19 -24.01
N ILE A 352 -11.23 0.62 -23.59
CA ILE A 352 -12.28 -0.28 -23.12
C ILE A 352 -12.85 -1.13 -24.26
N GLU A 353 -13.00 -0.56 -25.46
CA GLU A 353 -13.48 -1.32 -26.61
C GLU A 353 -12.54 -2.49 -26.95
N GLU A 354 -11.23 -2.22 -26.97
CA GLU A 354 -10.20 -3.24 -27.17
C GLU A 354 -10.21 -4.30 -26.06
N ILE A 355 -10.31 -3.86 -24.81
CA ILE A 355 -10.36 -4.75 -23.64
C ILE A 355 -11.57 -5.67 -23.67
N LEU A 356 -12.75 -5.17 -24.03
CA LEU A 356 -13.94 -6.01 -24.12
C LEU A 356 -13.83 -7.03 -25.25
N PHE A 357 -13.21 -6.66 -26.36
CA PHE A 357 -12.91 -7.58 -27.44
C PHE A 357 -11.96 -8.70 -26.97
N ASN A 358 -10.89 -8.34 -26.26
CA ASN A 358 -9.93 -9.31 -25.73
C ASN A 358 -10.50 -10.15 -24.58
N ALA A 359 -11.38 -9.59 -23.75
CA ALA A 359 -12.02 -10.29 -22.65
C ALA A 359 -12.87 -11.47 -23.13
N LYS A 360 -13.44 -11.44 -24.34
CA LYS A 360 -14.17 -12.60 -24.92
C LYS A 360 -13.28 -13.84 -25.07
N LYS A 361 -11.97 -13.67 -25.21
CA LYS A 361 -10.99 -14.76 -25.37
C LYS A 361 -10.61 -15.39 -24.02
N ILE A 362 -10.94 -14.74 -22.89
CA ILE A 362 -10.60 -15.20 -21.55
C ILE A 362 -11.73 -16.07 -21.01
N LYS A 363 -11.40 -17.14 -20.26
CA LYS A 363 -12.41 -17.95 -19.55
C LYS A 363 -13.27 -17.07 -18.65
N LYS A 364 -14.59 -17.25 -18.73
CA LYS A 364 -15.59 -16.44 -18.00
C LYS A 364 -15.31 -16.35 -16.51
N GLU A 365 -14.85 -17.44 -15.91
CA GLU A 365 -14.53 -17.52 -14.48
C GLU A 365 -13.35 -16.64 -14.11
N THR A 366 -12.30 -16.61 -14.93
CA THR A 366 -11.13 -15.75 -14.74
C THR A 366 -11.53 -14.28 -14.76
N ILE A 367 -12.43 -13.90 -15.66
CA ILE A 367 -12.94 -12.53 -15.75
C ILE A 367 -13.73 -12.15 -14.50
N ILE A 368 -14.61 -13.05 -14.03
CA ILE A 368 -15.39 -12.82 -12.82
C ILE A 368 -14.47 -12.70 -11.60
N ILE A 369 -13.45 -13.56 -11.49
CA ILE A 369 -12.43 -13.47 -10.45
C ILE A 369 -11.72 -12.13 -10.50
N ASN A 370 -11.32 -11.68 -11.68
CA ASN A 370 -10.62 -10.41 -11.83
C ASN A 370 -11.52 -9.23 -11.43
N ILE A 371 -12.75 -9.16 -11.94
CA ILE A 371 -13.69 -8.08 -11.60
C ILE A 371 -13.99 -8.07 -10.10
N LEU A 372 -14.29 -9.25 -9.52
CA LEU A 372 -14.60 -9.30 -8.09
C LEU A 372 -13.37 -8.89 -7.27
N SER A 373 -12.18 -9.38 -7.62
CA SER A 373 -10.95 -9.02 -6.91
C SER A 373 -10.63 -7.53 -7.03
N THR A 374 -10.88 -6.91 -8.19
CA THR A 374 -10.80 -5.45 -8.37
C THR A 374 -11.82 -4.74 -7.48
N MET A 375 -13.08 -5.18 -7.46
CA MET A 375 -14.13 -4.59 -6.63
C MET A 375 -13.83 -4.74 -5.13
N MET A 376 -13.33 -5.90 -4.68
CA MET A 376 -12.87 -6.14 -3.30
C MET A 376 -11.76 -5.16 -2.87
N THR A 377 -11.02 -4.63 -3.85
CA THR A 377 -9.84 -3.79 -3.64
C THR A 377 -10.20 -2.32 -3.65
N LEU A 378 -11.00 -1.87 -4.62
CA LEU A 378 -11.21 -0.45 -4.90
C LEU A 378 -12.39 0.15 -4.15
N GLU A 379 -13.48 -0.59 -3.98
CA GLU A 379 -14.76 0.01 -3.59
C GLU A 379 -15.61 -0.91 -2.72
N ASP A 380 -16.73 -0.36 -2.27
CA ASP A 380 -17.82 -1.11 -1.67
C ASP A 380 -18.48 -1.98 -2.76
N PRO A 381 -18.37 -3.32 -2.70
CA PRO A 381 -18.84 -4.19 -3.77
C PRO A 381 -20.35 -4.07 -3.94
N ASN A 382 -20.81 -3.75 -5.16
CA ASN A 382 -22.24 -3.63 -5.51
C ASN A 382 -22.65 -4.72 -6.50
N LEU A 383 -23.62 -5.56 -6.14
CA LEU A 383 -24.06 -6.69 -6.97
C LEU A 383 -24.63 -6.24 -8.32
N ASN A 384 -25.41 -5.17 -8.36
CA ASN A 384 -25.98 -4.63 -9.60
C ASN A 384 -24.88 -4.14 -10.53
N ARG A 385 -23.82 -3.56 -9.96
CA ARG A 385 -22.61 -3.18 -10.71
C ARG A 385 -21.91 -4.40 -11.28
N LEU A 386 -21.64 -5.44 -10.48
CA LEU A 386 -21.05 -6.68 -10.96
C LEU A 386 -21.86 -7.30 -12.11
N LYS A 387 -23.18 -7.43 -11.95
CA LYS A 387 -24.08 -7.94 -13.00
C LYS A 387 -24.01 -7.09 -14.27
N ARG A 388 -23.98 -5.77 -14.14
CA ARG A 388 -23.83 -4.83 -15.26
C ARG A 388 -22.49 -5.01 -15.99
N LEU A 389 -21.39 -5.13 -15.25
CA LEU A 389 -20.05 -5.35 -15.81
C LEU A 389 -19.96 -6.69 -16.56
N ILE A 390 -20.48 -7.76 -15.96
CA ILE A 390 -20.52 -9.08 -16.62
C ILE A 390 -21.38 -9.02 -17.91
N LYS A 391 -22.52 -8.32 -17.88
CA LYS A 391 -23.37 -8.15 -19.08
C LYS A 391 -22.65 -7.35 -20.17
N ALA A 392 -21.93 -6.29 -19.80
CA ALA A 392 -21.17 -5.48 -20.75
C ALA A 392 -20.08 -6.29 -21.45
N ILE A 393 -19.37 -7.17 -20.73
CA ILE A 393 -18.38 -8.10 -21.32
C ILE A 393 -19.02 -9.07 -22.31
N LYS A 394 -20.18 -9.65 -21.96
CA LYS A 394 -20.88 -10.57 -22.85
C LYS A 394 -21.39 -9.90 -24.12
N ASN A 395 -21.93 -8.70 -23.99
CA ASN A 395 -22.66 -8.03 -25.06
C ASN A 395 -21.79 -7.01 -25.82
N THR A 396 -20.57 -6.72 -25.37
CA THR A 396 -19.69 -5.66 -25.93
C THR A 396 -20.37 -4.28 -25.99
N ASP A 397 -21.22 -3.97 -25.00
CA ASP A 397 -21.92 -2.68 -24.94
C ASP A 397 -21.32 -1.79 -23.84
N ILE A 398 -20.59 -0.77 -24.26
CA ILE A 398 -19.95 0.23 -23.38
C ILE A 398 -20.81 1.46 -23.11
N LYS A 399 -21.84 1.71 -23.94
CA LYS A 399 -22.55 3.00 -23.95
C LYS A 399 -23.31 3.25 -22.65
N LYS A 400 -23.63 2.18 -21.92
CA LYS A 400 -24.34 2.23 -20.63
C LYS A 400 -23.40 2.21 -19.41
N LEU A 401 -22.09 2.10 -19.62
CA LEU A 401 -21.12 2.07 -18.52
C LEU A 401 -20.73 3.48 -18.10
N LYS A 402 -20.76 3.72 -16.79
CA LYS A 402 -20.17 4.92 -16.20
C LYS A 402 -18.65 4.83 -16.27
N ILE A 403 -17.93 5.95 -16.16
CA ILE A 403 -16.46 5.95 -16.18
C ILE A 403 -15.89 5.11 -15.04
N SER A 404 -16.51 5.19 -13.87
CA SER A 404 -16.22 4.30 -12.75
C SER A 404 -16.32 2.80 -13.09
N ASP A 405 -17.31 2.39 -13.89
CA ASP A 405 -17.45 1.00 -14.35
C ASP A 405 -16.34 0.62 -15.34
N LYS A 406 -16.03 1.53 -16.25
CA LYS A 406 -14.96 1.37 -17.24
C LYS A 406 -13.60 1.15 -16.55
N ILE A 407 -13.27 1.98 -15.56
CA ILE A 407 -12.01 1.82 -14.80
C ILE A 407 -11.96 0.45 -14.11
N ILE A 408 -13.05 -0.06 -13.53
CA ILE A 408 -13.06 -1.42 -12.95
C ILE A 408 -12.74 -2.48 -14.01
N LEU A 409 -13.27 -2.36 -15.23
CA LEU A 409 -12.98 -3.31 -16.32
C LEU A 409 -11.51 -3.25 -16.74
N LEU A 410 -10.96 -2.06 -16.90
CA LEU A 410 -9.54 -1.85 -17.17
C LEU A 410 -8.65 -2.51 -16.13
N GLN A 411 -8.98 -2.30 -14.86
CA GLN A 411 -8.26 -2.89 -13.73
C GLN A 411 -8.50 -4.41 -13.61
N ALA A 412 -9.57 -4.95 -14.18
CA ALA A 412 -9.80 -6.38 -14.26
C ALA A 412 -8.88 -7.04 -15.32
N THR A 413 -8.45 -6.29 -16.35
CA THR A 413 -7.43 -6.73 -17.31
C THR A 413 -6.01 -6.40 -16.83
N GLU A 414 -5.01 -7.13 -17.34
CA GLU A 414 -3.61 -7.02 -16.86
C GLU A 414 -2.87 -5.81 -17.46
N GLU A 415 -3.36 -5.28 -18.57
CA GLU A 415 -2.66 -4.29 -19.40
C GLU A 415 -2.54 -2.91 -18.74
N PHE A 416 -3.62 -2.43 -18.13
CA PHE A 416 -3.69 -1.11 -17.47
C PHE A 416 -3.79 -1.22 -15.95
N GLU A 417 -3.41 -2.38 -15.40
CA GLU A 417 -3.61 -2.66 -13.99
C GLU A 417 -2.69 -1.82 -13.10
N SER A 418 -3.32 -1.10 -12.16
CA SER A 418 -2.62 -0.37 -11.10
C SER A 418 -1.78 -1.32 -10.27
N PRO A 419 -0.55 -0.94 -9.86
CA PRO A 419 0.28 -1.77 -8.99
C PRO A 419 -0.41 -2.11 -7.67
N PHE A 420 -1.24 -1.20 -7.17
CA PHE A 420 -2.07 -1.41 -5.99
C PHE A 420 -3.10 -2.52 -6.23
N VAL A 421 -3.87 -2.42 -7.32
CA VAL A 421 -4.91 -3.39 -7.67
C VAL A 421 -4.30 -4.76 -7.97
N LYS A 422 -3.22 -4.79 -8.76
CA LYS A 422 -2.48 -6.01 -9.11
C LYS A 422 -2.05 -6.79 -7.88
N ALA A 423 -1.41 -6.11 -6.93
CA ALA A 423 -0.97 -6.76 -5.70
C ALA A 423 -2.11 -7.41 -4.91
N ARG A 424 -3.29 -6.78 -4.90
CA ARG A 424 -4.48 -7.32 -4.21
C ARG A 424 -5.11 -8.46 -5.00
N LYS A 425 -5.20 -8.36 -6.33
CA LYS A 425 -5.66 -9.45 -7.21
C LYS A 425 -4.79 -10.69 -7.07
N ASP A 426 -3.47 -10.53 -7.03
CA ASP A 426 -2.54 -11.65 -6.83
C ASP A 426 -2.78 -12.39 -5.51
N LEU A 427 -3.10 -11.67 -4.43
CA LEU A 427 -3.44 -12.30 -3.14
C LEU A 427 -4.72 -13.14 -3.23
N VAL A 428 -5.76 -12.64 -3.92
CA VAL A 428 -7.03 -13.36 -4.09
C VAL A 428 -6.86 -14.55 -5.03
N LYS A 429 -6.22 -14.36 -6.18
CA LYS A 429 -5.94 -15.43 -7.15
C LYS A 429 -5.20 -16.59 -6.47
N LYS A 430 -4.13 -16.31 -5.73
CA LYS A 430 -3.36 -17.32 -4.99
C LYS A 430 -4.15 -17.94 -3.81
N ALA A 431 -5.11 -17.22 -3.23
CA ALA A 431 -6.01 -17.78 -2.20
C ALA A 431 -7.01 -18.78 -2.80
N PHE A 432 -7.45 -18.53 -4.04
CA PHE A 432 -8.48 -19.32 -4.73
C PHE A 432 -7.93 -20.35 -5.73
N GLU A 433 -6.62 -20.37 -5.96
CA GLU A 433 -5.94 -21.25 -6.93
C GLU A 433 -6.34 -22.74 -6.85
N LYS A 434 -6.72 -23.22 -5.67
CA LYS A 434 -7.11 -24.63 -5.41
C LYS A 434 -8.62 -24.83 -5.23
N ILE A 435 -9.43 -23.82 -5.50
CA ILE A 435 -10.88 -23.85 -5.29
C ILE A 435 -11.55 -24.04 -6.65
N ASP A 436 -12.47 -25.00 -6.74
CA ASP A 436 -13.24 -25.24 -7.96
C ASP A 436 -14.20 -24.07 -8.27
N ASN A 437 -14.54 -23.92 -9.55
CA ASN A 437 -15.35 -22.81 -10.05
C ASN A 437 -16.70 -22.71 -9.33
N LYS A 438 -17.39 -23.83 -9.09
CA LYS A 438 -18.71 -23.85 -8.42
C LYS A 438 -18.59 -23.27 -7.01
N THR A 439 -17.55 -23.65 -6.28
CA THR A 439 -17.27 -23.10 -4.96
C THR A 439 -16.92 -21.61 -5.02
N ILE A 440 -16.12 -21.17 -6.00
CA ILE A 440 -15.81 -19.75 -6.19
C ILE A 440 -17.10 -18.92 -6.39
N TYR A 441 -18.05 -19.42 -7.18
CA TYR A 441 -19.37 -18.77 -7.32
C TYR A 441 -20.12 -18.66 -5.99
N LYS A 442 -20.16 -19.73 -5.18
CA LYS A 442 -20.78 -19.67 -3.84
C LYS A 442 -20.11 -18.64 -2.93
N ILE A 443 -18.77 -18.52 -2.99
CA ILE A 443 -18.02 -17.47 -2.26
C ILE A 443 -18.49 -16.09 -2.71
N TYR A 444 -18.71 -15.89 -4.02
CA TYR A 444 -19.20 -14.63 -4.57
C TYR A 444 -20.63 -14.30 -4.16
N GLU A 445 -21.53 -15.27 -4.20
CA GLU A 445 -22.89 -15.11 -3.71
C GLU A 445 -22.88 -14.69 -2.24
N TYR A 446 -22.15 -15.41 -1.39
CA TYR A 446 -21.99 -15.05 0.01
C TYR A 446 -21.48 -13.62 0.17
N TYR A 447 -20.37 -13.31 -0.51
CA TYR A 447 -19.71 -12.01 -0.43
C TYR A 447 -20.61 -10.85 -0.86
N THR A 448 -21.53 -11.07 -1.80
CA THR A 448 -22.36 -10.01 -2.39
C THR A 448 -23.79 -9.95 -1.86
N GLN A 449 -24.35 -11.05 -1.38
CA GLN A 449 -25.75 -11.18 -0.99
C GLN A 449 -25.93 -11.43 0.52
N ASP A 450 -25.04 -12.21 1.14
CA ASP A 450 -25.28 -12.74 2.49
C ASP A 450 -24.64 -11.90 3.60
N ILE A 451 -23.72 -10.98 3.28
CA ILE A 451 -23.01 -10.16 4.25
C ILE A 451 -23.06 -8.66 3.93
N ASN A 452 -23.06 -7.84 4.97
CA ASN A 452 -23.08 -6.38 4.85
C ASN A 452 -21.68 -5.82 4.52
N LEU A 453 -21.62 -4.50 4.31
CA LEU A 453 -20.40 -3.85 3.88
C LEU A 453 -19.21 -4.01 4.85
N GLN A 454 -19.44 -3.86 6.15
CA GLN A 454 -18.36 -3.98 7.13
C GLN A 454 -17.82 -5.41 7.16
N GLU A 455 -18.70 -6.39 7.02
CA GLU A 455 -18.35 -7.80 6.98
C GLU A 455 -17.59 -8.17 5.71
N ARG A 456 -17.93 -7.56 4.56
CA ARG A 456 -17.16 -7.69 3.31
C ARG A 456 -15.73 -7.22 3.48
N LYS A 457 -15.53 -6.05 4.10
CA LYS A 457 -14.17 -5.51 4.38
C LYS A 457 -13.37 -6.46 5.25
N ILE A 458 -14.00 -7.05 6.27
CA ILE A 458 -13.37 -8.07 7.12
C ILE A 458 -13.04 -9.34 6.31
N LEU A 459 -13.97 -9.85 5.50
CA LEU A 459 -13.75 -11.05 4.71
C LEU A 459 -12.65 -10.86 3.66
N SER A 460 -12.59 -9.71 2.98
CA SER A 460 -11.50 -9.37 2.06
C SER A 460 -10.16 -9.37 2.75
N GLN A 461 -10.07 -8.76 3.94
CA GLN A 461 -8.86 -8.80 4.76
C GLN A 461 -8.45 -10.23 5.14
N ILE A 462 -9.40 -11.09 5.50
CA ILE A 462 -9.13 -12.53 5.76
C ILE A 462 -8.56 -13.19 4.50
N ILE A 463 -9.21 -13.05 3.34
CA ILE A 463 -8.79 -13.65 2.07
C ILE A 463 -7.39 -13.18 1.67
N PHE A 464 -7.12 -11.88 1.74
CA PHE A 464 -5.79 -11.32 1.50
C PHE A 464 -4.75 -11.89 2.47
N GLY A 465 -5.12 -12.06 3.73
CA GLY A 465 -4.26 -12.59 4.79
C GLY A 465 -3.86 -14.05 4.62
N ILE A 466 -4.76 -14.90 4.12
CA ILE A 466 -4.53 -16.33 3.91
C ILE A 466 -3.28 -16.53 3.05
N THR A 467 -3.21 -15.83 1.92
CA THR A 467 -2.05 -15.90 1.03
C THR A 467 -0.82 -15.21 1.63
N ARG A 468 -0.99 -13.99 2.13
CA ARG A 468 0.11 -13.13 2.60
C ARG A 468 0.99 -13.81 3.65
N PHE A 469 0.38 -14.59 4.54
CA PHE A 469 1.09 -15.22 5.66
C PHE A 469 1.29 -16.73 5.49
N LYS A 470 0.86 -17.31 4.36
CA LYS A 470 0.98 -18.75 4.07
C LYS A 470 2.41 -19.26 4.26
N ASP A 471 3.36 -18.50 3.71
CA ASP A 471 4.78 -18.86 3.63
C ASP A 471 5.58 -18.41 4.88
N THR A 472 4.91 -17.81 5.87
CA THR A 472 5.56 -17.49 7.15
C THR A 472 5.62 -18.74 8.03
N ASN A 473 6.78 -19.06 8.60
CA ASN A 473 6.94 -20.17 9.56
C ASN A 473 6.42 -19.85 10.96
N TYR A 474 5.38 -19.01 11.04
CA TYR A 474 4.83 -18.56 12.30
C TYR A 474 4.03 -19.67 12.98
N GLU A 475 4.55 -20.19 14.10
CA GLU A 475 3.85 -21.11 14.98
C GLU A 475 2.86 -20.33 15.84
N MET A 476 1.56 -20.52 15.58
CA MET A 476 0.52 -19.98 16.43
C MET A 476 -0.15 -21.08 17.24
N LYS A 477 -0.55 -20.75 18.47
CA LYS A 477 -1.59 -21.55 19.12
C LYS A 477 -2.87 -21.46 18.27
N ASN A 478 -3.59 -22.56 18.15
CA ASN A 478 -4.93 -22.55 17.59
C ASN A 478 -5.79 -21.61 18.43
N LEU A 479 -6.24 -20.51 17.84
CA LEU A 479 -7.01 -19.48 18.52
C LEU A 479 -8.47 -19.84 18.63
N TYR A 480 -8.98 -20.40 17.53
CA TYR A 480 -10.34 -20.83 17.40
C TYR A 480 -10.35 -22.24 16.78
N PRO A 481 -11.24 -23.13 17.24
CA PRO A 481 -11.47 -24.39 16.57
C PRO A 481 -12.15 -24.11 15.21
N LEU A 482 -11.38 -24.09 14.14
CA LEU A 482 -11.89 -23.91 12.78
C LEU A 482 -12.46 -25.26 12.27
N PRO A 483 -13.68 -25.28 11.69
CA PRO A 483 -14.24 -26.47 11.09
C PRO A 483 -13.33 -26.92 9.94
N LYS A 484 -13.05 -28.23 9.90
CA LYS A 484 -12.33 -28.81 8.76
C LYS A 484 -13.08 -28.48 7.46
N ASN A 485 -12.34 -27.99 6.48
CA ASN A 485 -12.81 -27.74 5.13
C ASN A 485 -11.67 -28.01 4.14
N LYS A 486 -12.00 -28.39 2.90
CA LYS A 486 -11.02 -28.77 1.87
C LYS A 486 -10.40 -27.58 1.13
N HIS A 487 -11.01 -26.40 1.23
CA HIS A 487 -10.68 -25.23 0.42
C HIS A 487 -9.59 -24.35 1.05
N PHE A 488 -9.61 -24.20 2.37
CA PHE A 488 -8.67 -23.37 3.12
C PHE A 488 -8.05 -24.16 4.26
N LYS A 489 -6.73 -24.14 4.37
CA LYS A 489 -6.04 -24.77 5.49
C LYS A 489 -6.27 -23.95 6.76
N ASN A 490 -6.78 -24.59 7.82
CA ASN A 490 -7.04 -23.94 9.12
C ASN A 490 -5.85 -23.13 9.64
N LYS A 491 -4.63 -23.62 9.45
CA LYS A 491 -3.41 -22.91 9.88
C LYS A 491 -3.26 -21.54 9.21
N ASP A 492 -3.57 -21.43 7.92
CA ASP A 492 -3.37 -20.20 7.14
C ASP A 492 -4.46 -19.17 7.47
N VAL A 493 -5.69 -19.63 7.70
CA VAL A 493 -6.81 -18.81 8.16
C VAL A 493 -6.55 -18.28 9.57
N ASN A 494 -6.10 -19.14 10.48
CA ASN A 494 -5.71 -18.71 11.81
C ASN A 494 -4.64 -17.61 11.71
N LYS A 495 -3.58 -17.81 10.91
CA LYS A 495 -2.52 -16.78 10.70
C LYS A 495 -3.09 -15.46 10.22
N ALA A 496 -4.04 -15.48 9.27
CA ALA A 496 -4.72 -14.27 8.81
C ALA A 496 -5.49 -13.59 9.95
N LEU A 497 -6.31 -14.35 10.68
CA LEU A 497 -7.11 -13.83 11.81
C LEU A 497 -6.22 -13.17 12.87
N TRP A 498 -5.08 -13.79 13.20
CA TRP A 498 -4.18 -13.29 14.21
C TRP A 498 -3.40 -12.05 13.80
N ASN A 499 -2.82 -12.05 12.61
CA ASN A 499 -1.89 -11.01 12.17
C ASN A 499 -2.59 -9.76 11.65
N ILE A 500 -3.87 -9.85 11.30
CA ILE A 500 -4.63 -8.74 10.73
C ILE A 500 -5.50 -8.06 11.77
N PHE A 501 -6.23 -8.84 12.57
CA PHE A 501 -7.26 -8.29 13.42
C PHE A 501 -6.77 -8.15 14.86
N PRO A 502 -7.04 -7.00 15.52
CA PRO A 502 -6.88 -6.89 16.95
C PRO A 502 -7.89 -7.82 17.63
N GLU A 503 -7.57 -8.25 18.85
CA GLU A 503 -8.35 -9.23 19.62
C GLU A 503 -9.86 -8.96 19.63
N LYS A 504 -10.28 -7.72 19.89
CA LYS A 504 -11.70 -7.30 19.92
C LYS A 504 -12.44 -7.52 18.58
N LYS A 505 -11.74 -7.57 17.46
CA LYS A 505 -12.33 -7.78 16.11
C LYS A 505 -12.17 -9.22 15.60
N ARG A 506 -11.31 -10.04 16.24
CA ARG A 506 -11.03 -11.41 15.80
C ARG A 506 -12.25 -12.31 15.86
N GLU A 507 -13.08 -12.20 16.90
CA GLU A 507 -14.27 -13.03 17.04
C GLU A 507 -15.30 -12.74 15.93
N LYS A 508 -15.53 -11.46 15.60
CA LYS A 508 -16.39 -11.06 14.48
C LYS A 508 -15.84 -11.62 13.16
N ALA A 509 -14.54 -11.47 12.92
CA ALA A 509 -13.87 -12.00 11.74
C ALA A 509 -13.98 -13.54 11.63
N PHE A 510 -13.82 -14.23 12.75
CA PHE A 510 -14.01 -15.68 12.85
C PHE A 510 -15.45 -16.08 12.50
N LYS A 511 -16.48 -15.44 13.09
CA LYS A 511 -17.90 -15.73 12.79
C LYS A 511 -18.22 -15.56 11.29
N ILE A 512 -17.75 -14.48 10.67
CA ILE A 512 -17.93 -14.23 9.23
C ILE A 512 -17.32 -15.35 8.40
N TYR A 513 -16.11 -15.80 8.76
CA TYR A 513 -15.45 -16.92 8.07
C TYR A 513 -16.20 -18.24 8.26
N ILE A 514 -16.68 -18.55 9.46
CA ILE A 514 -17.47 -19.76 9.73
C ILE A 514 -18.73 -19.80 8.86
N ASN A 515 -19.44 -18.68 8.76
CA ASN A 515 -20.64 -18.57 7.95
C ASN A 515 -20.34 -18.78 6.45
N LEU A 516 -19.22 -18.24 5.95
CA LEU A 516 -18.74 -18.55 4.60
C LEU A 516 -18.50 -20.06 4.42
N ILE A 517 -17.82 -20.71 5.38
CA ILE A 517 -17.56 -22.16 5.30
C ILE A 517 -18.85 -22.98 5.29
N LYS A 518 -19.87 -22.58 6.06
CA LYS A 518 -21.19 -23.23 6.04
C LYS A 518 -21.87 -23.09 4.68
N LYS A 519 -21.76 -21.93 4.02
CA LYS A 519 -22.35 -21.69 2.69
C LYS A 519 -21.70 -22.53 1.59
N ILE A 520 -20.38 -22.72 1.65
CA ILE A 520 -19.64 -23.40 0.58
C ILE A 520 -19.60 -24.93 0.72
N LYS A 521 -19.81 -25.46 1.93
CA LYS A 521 -20.17 -26.86 2.12
C LYS A 521 -21.47 -27.17 1.39
#